data_AF-A0A6A6JSA4-F1
#
_entry.id   AF-A0A6A6JSA4-F1
#
_cell.length_a   1.000
_cell.length_b   1.000
_cell.length_c   1.000
_cell.angle_alpha   90.00
_cell.angle_beta   90.00
_cell.angle_gamma   90.00
#
_symmetry.space_group_name_H-M   'P 1'
#
loop_
_entity.id
_entity.type
_entity.pdbx_description
1 polymer ?
#
loop_
_entity_poly.entity_id
_entity_poly.type
_entity_poly.pdbx_seq_one_letter_code
_entity_poly.pdbx_strand_id
1 'polypeptide(L)'
;MAARSRPRAGLLKDEADEERSIWREIQEDAKRIDLLIAQQNAISRKIVELNASQTVLVDRGGMDARSDSIDIELEKNLRENIRLGEKINEEGNSLDEKLQIVAALRDAHEPEALPASRSASVGKSQRDRQMKRKLTDTIDDRDSIAADSPVGHASPKVMVSTKDRLKVMAGGSRAGSVPAGRESSVKAEDVEGQEFKVASDKHRLIANTEVLYRNNKSKATEGEGILCRVTAVIGEGKQRRYEIIDADPDPPTPAQPYRASVNHLVAIPPPPSNLALPDLKMGKQVLALYPGTTTFYKAEVVAPWSGGKDGKDETAKMVRLRFEGEDEADREMSVERRYVLPEK
;
A
#
# COMPACT_ATOMS: atom_id res chain seq x y z
N MET A 1 -40.23 -33.76 -22.56
CA MET A 1 -39.36 -34.01 -21.39
C MET A 1 -39.15 -32.70 -20.67
N ALA A 2 -39.94 -32.41 -19.63
CA ALA A 2 -39.78 -31.21 -18.84
C ALA A 2 -38.85 -31.52 -17.65
N ALA A 3 -37.60 -31.06 -17.74
CA ALA A 3 -36.65 -31.13 -16.64
C ALA A 3 -37.15 -30.23 -15.50
N ARG A 4 -37.62 -30.84 -14.42
CA ARG A 4 -38.01 -30.14 -13.19
C ARG A 4 -36.74 -29.68 -12.46
N SER A 5 -36.38 -28.41 -12.64
CA SER A 5 -35.47 -27.72 -11.73
C SER A 5 -36.14 -27.62 -10.36
N ARG A 6 -35.65 -28.40 -9.39
CA ARG A 6 -35.95 -28.21 -7.97
C ARG A 6 -34.80 -27.40 -7.38
N PRO A 7 -35.06 -26.38 -6.54
CA PRO A 7 -33.99 -25.65 -5.89
C PRO A 7 -33.27 -26.58 -4.90
N ARG A 8 -31.94 -26.50 -4.87
CA ARG A 8 -31.03 -27.20 -3.96
C ARG A 8 -31.21 -26.71 -2.51
N ALA A 9 -32.34 -27.04 -1.88
CA ALA A 9 -32.58 -26.66 -0.49
C ALA A 9 -31.66 -27.40 0.51
N GLY A 10 -31.09 -28.56 0.13
CA GLY A 10 -30.12 -29.30 0.96
C GLY A 10 -28.72 -28.67 0.96
N LEU A 11 -28.23 -28.28 -0.21
CA LEU A 11 -26.85 -27.76 -0.36
C LEU A 11 -26.63 -26.46 0.43
N LEU A 12 -27.60 -25.54 0.39
CA LEU A 12 -27.53 -24.27 1.14
C LEU A 12 -27.58 -24.47 2.66
N LYS A 13 -28.23 -25.53 3.14
CA LYS A 13 -28.28 -25.85 4.56
C LYS A 13 -26.96 -26.44 5.03
N ASP A 14 -26.41 -27.36 4.24
CA ASP A 14 -25.13 -28.00 4.52
C ASP A 14 -23.99 -26.95 4.48
N GLU A 15 -23.98 -26.05 3.50
CA GLU A 15 -23.02 -24.93 3.40
C GLU A 15 -23.13 -23.95 4.59
N ALA A 16 -24.35 -23.61 5.04
CA ALA A 16 -24.56 -22.76 6.21
C ALA A 16 -24.15 -23.44 7.53
N ASP A 17 -24.28 -24.76 7.61
CA ASP A 17 -23.85 -25.54 8.78
C ASP A 17 -22.31 -25.68 8.80
N GLU A 18 -21.66 -25.80 7.63
CA GLU A 18 -20.21 -25.76 7.46
C GLU A 18 -19.62 -24.39 7.82
N GLU A 19 -20.21 -23.29 7.35
CA GLU A 19 -19.79 -21.92 7.69
C GLU A 19 -19.84 -21.69 9.21
N ARG A 20 -20.93 -22.12 9.86
CA ARG A 20 -21.06 -22.04 11.34
C ARG A 20 -20.03 -22.91 12.07
N SER A 21 -19.62 -24.02 11.48
CA SER A 21 -18.59 -24.89 12.06
C SER A 21 -17.23 -24.22 12.00
N ILE A 22 -16.83 -23.71 10.82
CA ILE A 22 -15.55 -23.01 10.63
C ILE A 22 -15.51 -21.74 11.51
N TRP A 23 -16.62 -21.00 11.61
CA TRP A 23 -16.72 -19.83 12.47
C TRP A 23 -16.49 -20.16 13.95
N ARG A 24 -17.03 -21.28 14.45
CA ARG A 24 -16.76 -21.73 15.82
C ARG A 24 -15.29 -22.07 16.03
N GLU A 25 -14.67 -22.73 15.06
CA GLU A 25 -13.25 -23.07 15.11
C GLU A 25 -12.37 -21.81 15.11
N ILE A 26 -12.69 -20.81 14.27
CA ILE A 26 -12.04 -19.49 14.28
C ILE A 26 -12.12 -18.83 15.66
N GLN A 27 -13.30 -18.88 16.30
CA GLN A 27 -13.47 -18.31 17.64
C GLN A 27 -12.65 -19.03 18.71
N GLU A 28 -12.50 -20.35 18.61
CA GLU A 28 -11.68 -21.14 19.53
C GLU A 28 -10.18 -20.88 19.32
N ASP A 29 -9.74 -20.81 18.07
CA ASP A 29 -8.36 -20.51 17.70
C ASP A 29 -7.96 -19.10 18.11
N ALA A 30 -8.83 -18.11 17.91
CA ALA A 30 -8.60 -16.73 18.37
C ALA A 30 -8.38 -16.68 19.90
N LYS A 31 -9.19 -17.41 20.68
CA LYS A 31 -9.00 -17.51 22.14
C LYS A 31 -7.68 -18.20 22.52
N ARG A 32 -7.24 -19.18 21.74
CA ARG A 32 -5.96 -19.85 21.95
C ARG A 32 -4.80 -18.90 21.68
N ILE A 33 -4.87 -18.14 20.59
CA ILE A 33 -3.89 -17.09 20.24
C ILE A 33 -3.84 -16.03 21.34
N ASP A 34 -4.99 -15.56 21.85
CA ASP A 34 -5.05 -14.59 22.96
C ASP A 34 -4.32 -15.12 24.21
N LEU A 35 -4.50 -16.41 24.52
CA LEU A 35 -3.80 -17.05 25.64
C LEU A 35 -2.28 -17.10 25.40
N LEU A 36 -1.84 -17.43 24.19
CA LEU A 36 -0.42 -17.45 23.83
C LEU A 36 0.19 -16.05 23.89
N ILE A 37 -0.52 -15.02 23.41
CA ILE A 37 -0.10 -13.61 23.49
C ILE A 37 0.00 -13.18 24.96
N ALA A 38 -0.95 -13.56 25.80
CA ALA A 38 -0.90 -13.27 27.24
C ALA A 38 0.33 -13.91 27.91
N GLN A 39 0.65 -15.16 27.55
CA GLN A 39 1.86 -15.85 28.01
C GLN A 39 3.13 -15.15 27.51
N GLN A 40 3.20 -14.81 26.22
CA GLN A 40 4.34 -14.11 25.64
C GLN A 40 4.56 -12.75 26.32
N ASN A 41 3.49 -11.99 26.58
CA ASN A 41 3.55 -10.72 27.28
C ASN A 41 4.07 -10.86 28.73
N ALA A 42 3.71 -11.94 29.43
CA ALA A 42 4.26 -12.21 30.76
C ALA A 42 5.76 -12.46 30.72
N ILE A 43 6.24 -13.23 29.74
CA ILE A 43 7.67 -13.48 29.54
C ILE A 43 8.40 -12.21 29.11
N SER A 44 7.82 -11.41 28.21
CA SER A 44 8.37 -10.11 27.81
C SER A 44 8.57 -9.17 29.00
N ARG A 45 7.61 -9.10 29.92
CA ARG A 45 7.75 -8.34 31.17
C ARG A 45 8.92 -8.84 32.01
N LYS A 46 9.03 -10.16 32.18
CA LYS A 46 10.13 -10.78 32.94
C LYS A 46 11.51 -10.51 32.31
N ILE A 47 11.61 -10.52 30.98
CA ILE A 47 12.84 -10.15 30.24
C ILE A 47 13.25 -8.71 30.55
N VAL A 48 12.29 -7.78 30.58
CA VAL A 48 12.56 -6.37 30.91
C VAL A 48 13.01 -6.23 32.36
N GLU A 49 12.35 -6.89 33.30
CA GLU A 49 12.71 -6.89 34.73
C GLU A 49 14.11 -7.47 35.00
N LEU A 50 14.46 -8.59 34.35
CA LEU A 50 15.79 -9.21 34.47
C LEU A 50 16.87 -8.32 33.85
N ASN A 51 16.62 -7.72 32.69
CA ASN A 51 17.55 -6.75 32.08
C ASN A 51 17.75 -5.53 32.98
N ALA A 52 16.67 -4.99 33.56
CA ALA A 52 16.76 -3.87 34.49
C ALA A 52 17.58 -4.25 35.74
N SER A 53 17.34 -5.43 36.29
CA SER A 53 18.08 -5.95 37.45
C SER A 53 19.58 -6.11 37.14
N GLN A 54 19.91 -6.63 35.95
CA GLN A 54 21.29 -6.78 35.50
C GLN A 54 21.96 -5.42 35.28
N THR A 55 21.24 -4.46 34.72
CA THR A 55 21.74 -3.10 34.50
C THR A 55 22.08 -2.42 35.83
N VAL A 56 21.20 -2.55 36.84
CA VAL A 56 21.45 -1.99 38.18
C VAL A 56 22.69 -2.59 38.85
N LEU A 57 22.94 -3.89 38.66
CA LEU A 57 24.14 -4.55 39.19
C LEU A 57 25.41 -4.02 38.50
N VAL A 58 25.38 -3.91 37.17
CA VAL A 58 26.50 -3.40 36.39
C VAL A 58 26.77 -1.92 36.68
N ASP A 59 25.74 -1.10 36.83
CA ASP A 59 25.88 0.32 37.19
C ASP A 59 26.51 0.49 38.58
N ARG A 60 26.27 -0.45 39.51
CA ARG A 60 26.82 -0.39 40.87
C ARG A 60 28.25 -0.89 40.97
N GLY A 61 28.61 -1.95 40.24
CA GLY A 61 29.87 -2.67 40.44
C GLY A 61 30.69 -2.92 39.17
N GLY A 62 30.33 -2.27 38.06
CA GLY A 62 30.94 -2.52 36.76
C GLY A 62 30.58 -3.89 36.19
N MET A 63 31.27 -4.29 35.14
CA MET A 63 31.01 -5.55 34.43
C MET A 63 31.16 -6.79 35.33
N ASP A 64 32.01 -6.72 36.36
CA ASP A 64 32.29 -7.84 37.27
C ASP A 64 31.15 -8.12 38.27
N ALA A 65 30.21 -7.19 38.44
CA ALA A 65 29.03 -7.37 39.28
C ALA A 65 27.84 -7.99 38.54
N ARG A 66 28.01 -8.29 37.25
CA ARG A 66 27.01 -8.94 36.40
C ARG A 66 26.70 -10.35 36.93
N SER A 67 25.42 -10.71 37.00
CA SER A 67 25.00 -12.01 37.54
C SER A 67 24.78 -13.03 36.42
N ASP A 68 25.59 -14.09 36.42
CA ASP A 68 25.44 -15.22 35.47
C ASP A 68 24.07 -15.90 35.59
N SER A 69 23.50 -15.98 36.81
CA SER A 69 22.18 -16.57 37.00
C SER A 69 21.07 -15.76 36.34
N ILE A 70 21.18 -14.43 36.34
CA ILE A 70 20.23 -13.54 35.65
C ILE A 70 20.38 -13.70 34.14
N ASP A 71 21.62 -13.82 33.63
CA ASP A 71 21.85 -14.03 32.20
C ASP A 71 21.30 -15.38 31.71
N ILE A 72 21.48 -16.46 32.47
CA ILE A 72 20.91 -17.78 32.14
C ILE A 72 19.38 -17.71 32.11
N GLU A 73 18.77 -17.05 33.10
CA GLU A 73 17.31 -16.91 33.14
C GLU A 73 16.80 -16.01 32.01
N LEU A 74 17.53 -14.94 31.68
CA LEU A 74 17.23 -14.06 30.56
C LEU A 74 17.28 -14.82 29.23
N GLU A 75 18.32 -15.61 28.99
CA GLU A 75 18.46 -16.43 27.79
C GLU A 75 17.32 -17.44 27.66
N LYS A 76 16.96 -18.11 28.77
CA LYS A 76 15.82 -19.03 28.81
C LYS A 76 14.51 -18.34 28.40
N ASN A 77 14.23 -17.17 28.99
CA ASN A 77 13.02 -16.41 28.67
C ASN A 77 13.04 -15.89 27.23
N LEU A 78 14.18 -15.45 26.70
CA LEU A 78 14.31 -15.02 25.31
C LEU A 78 14.02 -16.15 24.33
N ARG A 79 14.57 -17.35 24.57
CA ARG A 79 14.29 -18.56 23.77
C ARG A 79 12.81 -18.93 23.82
N GLU A 80 12.20 -18.89 25.00
CA GLU A 80 10.78 -19.17 25.18
C GLU A 80 9.89 -18.12 24.49
N ASN A 81 10.27 -16.84 24.53
CA ASN A 81 9.57 -15.76 23.85
C ASN A 81 9.57 -15.95 22.33
N ILE A 82 10.72 -16.31 21.75
CA ILE A 82 10.84 -16.63 20.32
C ILE A 82 9.93 -17.81 19.97
N ARG A 83 9.97 -18.89 20.76
CA ARG A 83 9.14 -20.08 20.54
C ARG A 83 7.64 -19.76 20.60
N LEU A 84 7.20 -18.92 21.54
CA LEU A 84 5.81 -18.48 21.60
C LEU A 84 5.45 -17.59 20.41
N GLY A 85 6.35 -16.69 19.99
CA GLY A 85 6.17 -15.87 18.80
C GLY A 85 6.00 -16.69 17.52
N GLU A 86 6.82 -17.72 17.33
CA GLU A 86 6.67 -18.67 16.21
C GLU A 86 5.33 -19.38 16.26
N LYS A 87 4.92 -19.88 17.44
CA LYS A 87 3.62 -20.56 17.61
C LYS A 87 2.43 -19.63 17.36
N ILE A 88 2.48 -18.38 17.82
CA ILE A 88 1.44 -17.38 17.56
C ILE A 88 1.35 -17.10 16.06
N ASN A 89 2.48 -17.05 15.36
CA ASN A 89 2.50 -16.84 13.91
C ASN A 89 1.92 -18.04 13.15
N GLU A 90 2.24 -19.27 13.56
CA GLU A 90 1.66 -20.49 13.00
C GLU A 90 0.13 -20.55 13.21
N GLU A 91 -0.34 -20.34 14.44
CA GLU A 91 -1.77 -20.33 14.75
C GLU A 91 -2.49 -19.16 14.05
N GLY A 92 -1.83 -18.00 13.94
CA GLY A 92 -2.35 -16.83 13.23
C GLY A 92 -2.52 -17.06 11.72
N ASN A 93 -1.56 -17.74 11.08
CA ASN A 93 -1.69 -18.11 9.66
C ASN A 93 -2.83 -19.09 9.43
N SER A 94 -3.00 -20.09 10.31
CA SER A 94 -4.13 -21.02 10.26
C SER A 94 -5.48 -20.31 10.43
N LEU A 95 -5.54 -19.32 11.34
CA LEU A 95 -6.73 -18.47 11.52
C LEU A 95 -7.05 -17.66 10.25
N ASP A 96 -6.02 -17.08 9.61
CA ASP A 96 -6.17 -16.31 8.37
C ASP A 96 -6.68 -17.20 7.23
N GLU A 97 -6.13 -18.40 7.07
CA GLU A 97 -6.61 -19.39 6.09
C GLU A 97 -8.11 -19.71 6.31
N LYS A 98 -8.54 -19.92 7.55
CA LYS A 98 -9.95 -20.18 7.88
C LYS A 98 -10.85 -18.97 7.61
N LEU A 99 -10.39 -17.76 7.89
CA LEU A 99 -11.10 -16.53 7.57
C LEU A 99 -11.26 -16.33 6.06
N GLN A 100 -10.21 -16.64 5.28
CA GLN A 100 -10.27 -16.62 3.82
C GLN A 100 -11.28 -17.65 3.28
N ILE A 101 -11.35 -18.85 3.86
CA ILE A 101 -12.35 -19.86 3.49
C ILE A 101 -13.77 -19.35 3.75
N VAL A 102 -14.04 -18.76 4.93
CA VAL A 102 -15.37 -18.19 5.24
C VAL A 102 -15.73 -17.04 4.31
N ALA A 103 -14.76 -16.17 3.98
CA ALA A 103 -14.97 -15.10 3.00
C ALA A 103 -15.33 -15.65 1.61
N ALA A 104 -14.62 -16.68 1.14
CA ALA A 104 -14.90 -17.33 -0.14
C ALA A 104 -16.26 -18.03 -0.16
N LEU A 105 -16.67 -18.69 0.94
CA LEU A 105 -17.99 -19.29 1.07
C LEU A 105 -19.10 -18.22 1.01
N ARG A 106 -18.87 -17.05 1.62
CA ARG A 106 -19.81 -15.94 1.59
C ARG A 106 -19.93 -15.32 0.19
N ASP A 107 -18.82 -15.12 -0.51
CA ASP A 107 -18.82 -14.61 -1.89
C ASP A 107 -19.51 -15.59 -2.86
N ALA A 108 -19.34 -16.90 -2.65
CA ALA A 108 -20.07 -17.92 -3.40
C ALA A 108 -21.58 -17.93 -3.09
N HIS A 109 -21.98 -17.46 -1.91
CA HIS A 109 -23.37 -17.37 -1.45
C HIS A 109 -24.06 -16.04 -1.84
N GLU A 110 -23.33 -15.03 -2.31
CA GLU A 110 -23.97 -13.82 -2.83
C GLU A 110 -24.75 -14.19 -4.10
N PRO A 111 -26.10 -14.14 -4.11
CA PRO A 111 -26.84 -14.45 -5.31
C PRO A 111 -26.44 -13.44 -6.37
N GLU A 112 -26.05 -13.90 -7.56
CA GLU A 112 -25.93 -13.06 -8.76
C GLU A 112 -27.03 -12.00 -8.71
N ALA A 113 -26.65 -10.75 -8.48
CA ALA A 113 -27.57 -9.65 -8.55
C ALA A 113 -28.24 -9.76 -9.92
N LEU A 114 -29.54 -10.09 -9.90
CA LEU A 114 -30.39 -10.22 -11.08
C LEU A 114 -30.00 -9.13 -12.08
N PRO A 115 -29.66 -9.45 -13.35
CA PRO A 115 -29.30 -8.42 -14.30
C PRO A 115 -30.49 -7.47 -14.42
N ALA A 116 -30.27 -6.24 -13.96
CA ALA A 116 -31.23 -5.16 -14.01
C ALA A 116 -31.84 -5.13 -15.42
N SER A 117 -33.16 -5.22 -15.43
CA SER A 117 -34.00 -5.40 -16.59
C SER A 117 -33.64 -4.46 -17.74
N ARG A 118 -32.88 -4.95 -18.72
CA ARG A 118 -32.86 -4.35 -20.06
C ARG A 118 -34.07 -4.89 -20.80
N SER A 119 -35.17 -4.17 -20.66
CA SER A 119 -36.42 -4.41 -21.40
C SER A 119 -36.12 -4.50 -22.90
N ALA A 120 -36.31 -5.70 -23.44
CA ALA A 120 -36.44 -5.92 -24.87
C ALA A 120 -37.77 -5.29 -25.33
N SER A 121 -37.71 -4.17 -26.04
CA SER A 121 -38.87 -3.61 -26.73
C SER A 121 -38.86 -4.03 -28.20
N VAL A 122 -39.44 -5.20 -28.47
CA VAL A 122 -39.93 -5.60 -29.81
C VAL A 122 -41.30 -4.97 -30.01
N GLY A 123 -41.47 -4.26 -31.13
CA GLY A 123 -42.51 -3.24 -31.30
C GLY A 123 -43.91 -3.69 -31.77
N LYS A 124 -44.76 -2.67 -31.94
CA LYS A 124 -45.92 -2.52 -32.85
C LYS A 124 -46.52 -1.11 -32.60
N SER A 125 -46.32 -0.15 -33.50
CA SER A 125 -47.23 0.30 -34.57
C SER A 125 -48.54 0.98 -34.10
N GLN A 126 -48.64 2.32 -34.18
CA GLN A 126 -49.56 3.04 -35.06
C GLN A 126 -49.71 4.54 -34.71
N ARG A 127 -49.64 5.33 -35.78
CA ARG A 127 -50.38 6.57 -36.11
C ARG A 127 -50.15 7.89 -35.35
N ASP A 128 -49.51 8.76 -36.13
CA ASP A 128 -50.07 10.01 -36.66
C ASP A 128 -49.78 11.36 -35.97
N ARG A 129 -49.39 12.30 -36.86
CA ARG A 129 -49.53 13.76 -36.85
C ARG A 129 -48.44 14.64 -36.21
N GLN A 130 -47.52 15.03 -37.09
CA GLN A 130 -47.30 16.40 -37.56
C GLN A 130 -47.22 17.57 -36.56
N MET A 131 -46.07 18.25 -36.67
CA MET A 131 -45.88 19.70 -36.83
C MET A 131 -45.69 20.60 -35.60
N LYS A 132 -44.52 21.28 -35.67
CA LYS A 132 -44.20 22.68 -35.32
C LYS A 132 -44.45 23.16 -33.88
N ARG A 133 -43.32 23.34 -33.17
CA ARG A 133 -43.16 24.39 -32.15
C ARG A 133 -42.18 25.46 -32.66
N LYS A 134 -42.69 26.70 -32.75
CA LYS A 134 -42.07 28.03 -32.64
C LYS A 134 -43.28 28.94 -32.36
N LEU A 135 -43.31 29.91 -31.46
CA LEU A 135 -42.39 30.92 -30.91
C LEU A 135 -43.13 31.48 -29.65
N THR A 136 -42.50 32.00 -28.60
CA THR A 136 -42.30 33.45 -28.29
C THR A 136 -41.80 33.52 -26.82
N ASP A 137 -40.64 34.12 -26.51
CA ASP A 137 -40.42 35.55 -26.11
C ASP A 137 -40.30 35.62 -24.55
N THR A 138 -39.43 36.36 -23.84
CA THR A 138 -38.58 37.55 -24.10
C THR A 138 -37.61 37.77 -22.90
N ILE A 139 -36.53 38.57 -23.11
CA ILE A 139 -35.72 39.42 -22.18
C ILE A 139 -34.40 38.81 -21.64
N ASP A 140 -33.23 39.08 -22.25
CA ASP A 140 -32.34 40.30 -22.22
C ASP A 140 -31.53 40.40 -20.89
N ASP A 141 -30.24 40.74 -20.80
CA ASP A 141 -29.26 41.30 -21.73
C ASP A 141 -27.83 41.33 -21.08
N ARG A 142 -26.80 41.64 -21.90
CA ARG A 142 -25.38 42.02 -21.61
C ARG A 142 -24.32 40.92 -21.45
N ASP A 143 -23.16 40.93 -22.13
CA ASP A 143 -22.50 41.93 -23.00
C ASP A 143 -21.69 41.26 -24.13
N SER A 144 -21.55 42.00 -25.23
CA SER A 144 -20.92 41.62 -26.51
C SER A 144 -19.47 42.11 -26.64
N ILE A 145 -18.63 41.32 -27.33
CA ILE A 145 -17.53 41.74 -28.23
C ILE A 145 -17.06 40.45 -28.96
N ALA A 146 -17.38 40.17 -30.23
CA ALA A 146 -17.17 40.82 -31.53
C ALA A 146 -15.78 40.60 -32.18
N ALA A 147 -15.74 39.70 -33.18
CA ALA A 147 -14.97 39.68 -34.44
C ALA A 147 -14.98 38.21 -34.98
N ASP A 148 -15.79 37.80 -35.98
CA ASP A 148 -15.68 38.03 -37.44
C ASP A 148 -14.31 37.56 -37.99
N SER A 149 -14.11 36.68 -39.00
CA SER A 149 -14.94 35.97 -40.00
C SER A 149 -14.01 34.95 -40.74
N PRO A 150 -14.37 34.29 -41.87
CA PRO A 150 -14.41 32.83 -41.99
C PRO A 150 -13.50 32.29 -43.13
N VAL A 151 -13.92 31.20 -43.80
CA VAL A 151 -13.33 30.48 -44.95
C VAL A 151 -12.54 29.25 -44.49
N GLY A 152 -12.86 28.01 -44.86
CA GLY A 152 -13.64 27.50 -45.98
C GLY A 152 -12.85 26.36 -46.62
N HIS A 153 -13.57 25.34 -47.10
CA HIS A 153 -13.09 24.24 -47.96
C HIS A 153 -12.24 23.16 -47.27
N ALA A 154 -12.29 21.89 -47.61
CA ALA A 154 -13.23 21.03 -48.32
C ALA A 154 -12.65 19.62 -48.15
N SER A 155 -13.45 18.62 -47.76
CA SER A 155 -13.03 17.21 -47.89
C SER A 155 -13.07 16.77 -49.35
N PRO A 156 -12.25 15.78 -49.73
CA PRO A 156 -12.79 14.59 -50.37
C PRO A 156 -12.20 13.30 -49.75
N LYS A 157 -13.03 12.32 -49.33
CA LYS A 157 -13.48 11.13 -50.10
C LYS A 157 -12.32 10.28 -50.67
N VAL A 158 -12.23 8.94 -50.63
CA VAL A 158 -12.99 7.76 -50.15
C VAL A 158 -12.14 6.50 -50.55
N MET A 159 -12.41 5.31 -49.94
CA MET A 159 -11.96 3.92 -50.29
C MET A 159 -10.58 3.50 -49.75
N VAL A 160 -10.43 2.55 -48.80
CA VAL A 160 -10.84 1.13 -48.72
C VAL A 160 -10.35 0.28 -49.89
N SER A 161 -9.29 -0.50 -49.63
CA SER A 161 -9.19 -1.88 -50.13
C SER A 161 -8.33 -2.74 -49.20
N THR A 162 -8.90 -3.90 -48.91
CA THR A 162 -8.47 -5.03 -48.13
C THR A 162 -7.23 -5.75 -48.68
N LYS A 163 -6.48 -6.43 -47.80
CA LYS A 163 -6.05 -7.82 -48.00
C LYS A 163 -5.40 -8.42 -46.75
N ASP A 164 -6.13 -9.35 -46.15
CA ASP A 164 -5.65 -10.48 -45.36
C ASP A 164 -4.57 -11.29 -46.07
N ARG A 165 -3.66 -11.89 -45.29
CA ARG A 165 -3.03 -13.19 -45.61
C ARG A 165 -2.46 -13.86 -44.36
N LEU A 166 -3.32 -14.65 -43.71
CA LEU A 166 -2.97 -15.78 -42.85
C LEU A 166 -2.22 -16.86 -43.65
N LYS A 167 -1.21 -17.49 -43.03
CA LYS A 167 -0.60 -18.73 -43.53
C LYS A 167 -0.38 -19.69 -42.37
N VAL A 168 -1.13 -20.79 -42.42
CA VAL A 168 -1.01 -22.00 -41.60
C VAL A 168 -0.37 -23.07 -42.47
N MET A 169 0.58 -23.83 -41.93
CA MET A 169 0.70 -25.27 -42.24
C MET A 169 1.48 -25.99 -41.13
N ALA A 170 1.12 -27.26 -40.97
CA ALA A 170 1.31 -28.12 -39.82
C ALA A 170 2.53 -29.06 -39.91
N GLY A 171 2.88 -29.67 -38.77
CA GLY A 171 3.46 -31.01 -38.71
C GLY A 171 4.71 -31.16 -37.84
N GLY A 172 4.63 -31.93 -36.74
CA GLY A 172 5.80 -32.50 -36.07
C GLY A 172 5.67 -32.71 -34.56
N SER A 173 5.17 -33.89 -34.16
CA SER A 173 5.18 -34.40 -32.78
C SER A 173 6.61 -34.60 -32.25
N ARG A 174 6.85 -34.34 -30.95
CA ARG A 174 7.67 -35.19 -30.06
C ARG A 174 7.61 -34.75 -28.59
N ALA A 175 7.41 -35.75 -27.74
CA ALA A 175 7.36 -35.69 -26.28
C ALA A 175 8.77 -35.70 -25.63
N GLY A 176 8.79 -35.42 -24.32
CA GLY A 176 9.95 -35.54 -23.41
C GLY A 176 10.78 -34.26 -23.35
N SER A 177 11.28 -33.77 -22.22
CA SER A 177 11.42 -34.31 -20.87
C SER A 177 11.96 -33.19 -19.98
N VAL A 178 11.58 -33.21 -18.71
CA VAL A 178 12.16 -32.43 -17.61
C VAL A 178 13.70 -32.59 -17.58
N PRO A 179 14.46 -31.57 -17.16
CA PRO A 179 15.62 -31.84 -16.35
C PRO A 179 15.54 -31.10 -15.01
N ALA A 180 15.47 -31.89 -13.96
CA ALA A 180 15.82 -31.52 -12.61
C ALA A 180 17.35 -31.31 -12.51
N GLY A 181 17.75 -30.51 -11.52
CA GLY A 181 19.05 -30.63 -10.87
C GLY A 181 20.23 -29.96 -11.58
N ARG A 182 20.63 -28.80 -11.07
CA ARG A 182 22.05 -28.46 -10.92
C ARG A 182 22.23 -27.40 -9.85
N GLU A 183 22.27 -27.90 -8.62
CA GLU A 183 23.08 -27.32 -7.55
C GLU A 183 24.50 -27.02 -8.08
N SER A 184 24.85 -25.73 -8.13
CA SER A 184 26.19 -25.27 -8.43
C SER A 184 26.83 -24.81 -7.14
N SER A 185 27.60 -25.73 -6.57
CA SER A 185 28.71 -25.45 -5.68
C SER A 185 29.62 -24.38 -6.31
N VAL A 186 29.80 -23.26 -5.62
CA VAL A 186 30.84 -22.29 -5.94
C VAL A 186 31.79 -22.17 -4.75
N LYS A 187 32.91 -22.84 -4.96
CA LYS A 187 34.19 -22.76 -4.29
C LYS A 187 34.65 -21.30 -4.22
N ALA A 188 35.07 -20.89 -3.03
CA ALA A 188 35.76 -19.63 -2.80
C ALA A 188 37.04 -19.59 -3.63
N GLU A 189 37.17 -18.59 -4.50
CA GLU A 189 38.46 -18.11 -4.97
C GLU A 189 38.45 -16.58 -4.99
N ASP A 190 39.49 -16.06 -4.34
CA ASP A 190 39.86 -14.69 -4.10
C ASP A 190 40.46 -14.11 -5.39
N VAL A 191 39.80 -13.10 -5.98
CA VAL A 191 40.38 -12.25 -7.04
C VAL A 191 39.88 -10.83 -6.83
N GLU A 192 40.80 -9.97 -6.43
CA GLU A 192 40.63 -8.52 -6.29
C GLU A 192 40.21 -7.85 -7.61
N GLY A 193 39.35 -6.83 -7.49
CA GLY A 193 39.35 -5.69 -8.40
C GLY A 193 38.50 -5.80 -9.68
N GLN A 194 37.18 -5.88 -9.54
CA GLN A 194 36.29 -5.36 -10.59
C GLN A 194 34.99 -4.83 -10.00
N GLU A 195 34.80 -3.51 -10.08
CA GLU A 195 33.62 -2.79 -9.61
C GLU A 195 32.36 -3.27 -10.36
N PHE A 196 31.63 -4.23 -9.77
CA PHE A 196 30.25 -4.48 -10.12
C PHE A 196 29.41 -3.29 -9.63
N LYS A 197 28.98 -2.44 -10.56
CA LYS A 197 27.89 -1.48 -10.32
C LYS A 197 26.62 -2.26 -9.97
N VAL A 198 26.40 -2.44 -8.67
CA VAL A 198 25.14 -2.94 -8.12
C VAL A 198 24.06 -1.93 -8.51
N ALA A 199 23.28 -2.26 -9.55
CA ALA A 199 22.04 -1.57 -9.85
C ALA A 199 21.17 -1.63 -8.60
N SER A 200 20.94 -0.47 -8.01
CA SER A 200 20.39 -0.33 -6.67
C SER A 200 19.01 -1.00 -6.51
N ASP A 201 18.94 -2.02 -5.65
CA ASP A 201 17.71 -2.58 -5.04
C ASP A 201 16.87 -1.55 -4.25
N LYS A 202 17.25 -0.27 -4.28
CA LYS A 202 16.68 0.88 -3.55
C LYS A 202 15.22 1.23 -3.89
N HIS A 203 14.55 0.46 -4.74
CA HIS A 203 13.24 0.85 -5.28
C HIS A 203 12.14 -0.21 -5.12
N ARG A 204 12.41 -1.33 -4.43
CA ARG A 204 11.35 -2.31 -4.16
C ARG A 204 10.58 -1.89 -2.92
N LEU A 205 9.50 -1.13 -3.12
CA LEU A 205 8.52 -0.86 -2.07
C LEU A 205 7.74 -2.14 -1.75
N ILE A 206 7.41 -2.35 -0.48
CA ILE A 206 6.55 -3.44 -0.01
C ILE A 206 5.14 -2.92 0.25
N ALA A 207 4.15 -3.81 0.30
CA ALA A 207 2.81 -3.44 0.75
C ALA A 207 2.86 -2.85 2.17
N ASN A 208 1.94 -1.93 2.46
CA ASN A 208 1.86 -1.13 3.67
C ASN A 208 3.00 -0.12 3.89
N THR A 209 3.89 0.08 2.93
CA THR A 209 4.90 1.14 3.01
C THR A 209 4.23 2.51 2.83
N GLU A 210 4.52 3.44 3.73
CA GLU A 210 4.17 4.85 3.57
C GLU A 210 5.10 5.50 2.54
N VAL A 211 4.51 6.27 1.63
CA VAL A 211 5.21 6.86 0.50
C VAL A 211 4.72 8.27 0.26
N LEU A 212 5.64 9.17 -0.08
CA LEU A 212 5.28 10.43 -0.72
C LEU A 212 4.97 10.15 -2.19
N TYR A 213 3.76 10.51 -2.63
CA TYR A 213 3.39 10.51 -4.03
C TYR A 213 3.47 11.92 -4.62
N ARG A 214 4.29 12.09 -5.67
CA ARG A 214 4.40 13.33 -6.44
C ARG A 214 3.74 13.19 -7.80
N ASN A 215 2.65 13.92 -8.02
CA ASN A 215 2.02 13.97 -9.32
C ASN A 215 2.58 15.12 -10.17
N ASN A 216 3.63 14.85 -10.93
CA ASN A 216 4.24 15.85 -11.83
C ASN A 216 3.30 16.36 -12.93
N LYS A 217 2.13 15.74 -13.13
CA LYS A 217 1.17 16.10 -14.18
C LYS A 217 0.03 16.98 -13.71
N SER A 218 -0.24 17.07 -12.39
CA SER A 218 -1.27 17.93 -11.85
C SER A 218 -0.65 19.10 -11.09
N LYS A 219 -0.60 20.28 -11.70
CA LYS A 219 -0.37 21.56 -11.00
C LYS A 219 -1.52 21.96 -10.06
N ALA A 220 -2.53 21.09 -9.92
CA ALA A 220 -3.73 21.31 -9.12
C ALA A 220 -3.64 20.65 -7.74
N THR A 221 -2.56 19.94 -7.42
CA THR A 221 -2.34 19.38 -6.09
C THR A 221 -1.76 20.50 -5.22
N GLU A 222 -2.44 20.82 -4.13
CA GLU A 222 -1.91 21.72 -3.10
C GLU A 222 -0.60 21.10 -2.56
N GLY A 223 0.48 21.89 -2.48
CA GLY A 223 1.80 21.41 -2.08
C GLY A 223 2.59 20.64 -3.16
N GLU A 224 3.64 19.95 -2.73
CA GLU A 224 4.61 19.24 -3.59
C GLU A 224 4.29 17.74 -3.74
N GLY A 225 3.35 17.23 -2.95
CA GLY A 225 2.83 15.88 -3.03
C GLY A 225 2.08 15.46 -1.77
N ILE A 226 1.51 14.26 -1.81
CA ILE A 226 0.63 13.73 -0.76
C ILE A 226 1.20 12.45 -0.13
N LEU A 227 0.86 12.22 1.13
CA LEU A 227 1.17 11.01 1.87
C LEU A 227 0.22 9.90 1.44
N CYS A 228 0.77 8.83 0.89
CA CYS A 228 0.01 7.66 0.48
C CYS A 228 0.56 6.40 1.13
N ARG A 229 -0.26 5.35 1.16
CA ARG A 229 0.14 4.00 1.57
C ARG A 229 0.07 3.05 0.39
N VAL A 230 1.11 2.25 0.20
CA VAL A 230 1.12 1.17 -0.80
C VAL A 230 0.19 0.05 -0.34
N THR A 231 -0.80 -0.32 -1.14
CA THR A 231 -1.70 -1.45 -0.87
C THR A 231 -1.22 -2.72 -1.55
N ALA A 232 -0.84 -2.64 -2.82
CA ALA A 232 -0.43 -3.79 -3.60
C ALA A 232 0.72 -3.45 -4.56
N VAL A 233 1.55 -4.46 -4.83
CA VAL A 233 2.61 -4.39 -5.84
C VAL A 233 2.17 -5.22 -7.04
N ILE A 234 1.92 -4.56 -8.16
CA ILE A 234 1.41 -5.18 -9.37
C ILE A 234 2.53 -5.33 -10.39
N GLY A 235 2.79 -6.58 -10.78
CA GLY A 235 3.76 -6.92 -11.81
C GLY A 235 5.21 -6.97 -11.32
N GLU A 236 6.07 -7.48 -12.20
CA GLU A 236 7.48 -7.74 -11.90
C GLU A 236 8.41 -7.06 -12.91
N GLY A 237 9.67 -6.85 -12.50
CA GLY A 237 10.69 -6.23 -13.34
C GLY A 237 10.32 -4.82 -13.82
N LYS A 238 10.43 -4.59 -15.13
CA LYS A 238 10.28 -3.27 -15.77
C LYS A 238 8.83 -2.76 -15.85
N GLN A 239 7.84 -3.64 -15.65
CA GLN A 239 6.40 -3.29 -15.67
C GLN A 239 5.80 -3.17 -14.27
N ARG A 240 6.63 -3.18 -13.22
CA ARG A 240 6.15 -3.06 -11.84
C ARG A 240 5.44 -1.73 -11.61
N ARG A 241 4.23 -1.82 -11.07
CA ARG A 241 3.37 -0.71 -10.66
C ARG A 241 2.94 -0.91 -9.21
N TYR A 242 2.57 0.18 -8.56
CA TYR A 242 2.13 0.18 -7.17
C TYR A 242 0.71 0.70 -7.11
N GLU A 243 -0.17 -0.01 -6.42
CA GLU A 243 -1.44 0.54 -6.00
C GLU A 243 -1.22 1.29 -4.69
N ILE A 244 -1.66 2.54 -4.66
CA ILE A 244 -1.52 3.43 -3.52
C ILE A 244 -2.88 4.03 -3.17
N ILE A 245 -3.09 4.26 -1.88
CA ILE A 245 -4.26 4.94 -1.33
C ILE A 245 -3.78 6.17 -0.57
N ASP A 246 -4.47 7.29 -0.72
CA ASP A 246 -4.24 8.50 0.08
C ASP A 246 -4.48 8.21 1.57
N ALA A 247 -3.60 8.70 2.45
CA ALA A 247 -3.76 8.53 3.88
C ALA A 247 -4.97 9.31 4.45
N ASP A 248 -5.43 10.36 3.77
CA ASP A 248 -6.62 11.12 4.15
C ASP A 248 -7.42 11.51 2.88
N PRO A 249 -8.32 10.64 2.39
CA PRO A 249 -9.11 10.92 1.20
C PRO A 249 -10.11 12.06 1.49
N ASP A 250 -10.01 13.16 0.75
CA ASP A 250 -10.94 14.29 0.86
C ASP A 250 -12.41 13.81 0.78
N PRO A 251 -13.23 14.00 1.85
CA PRO A 251 -14.65 13.66 1.82
C PRO A 251 -15.35 14.59 0.82
N PRO A 252 -16.07 14.08 -0.21
CA PRO A 252 -16.85 12.84 -0.25
C PRO A 252 -16.24 11.70 -1.08
N THR A 253 -14.97 11.81 -1.48
CA THR A 253 -14.35 10.85 -2.41
C THR A 253 -13.90 9.61 -1.64
N PRO A 254 -14.39 8.40 -1.94
CA PRO A 254 -13.89 7.20 -1.29
C PRO A 254 -12.40 7.02 -1.59
N ALA A 255 -11.68 6.41 -0.66
CA ALA A 255 -10.25 6.08 -0.79
C ALA A 255 -10.04 5.07 -1.94
N GLN A 256 -10.05 5.55 -3.18
CA GLN A 256 -9.93 4.69 -4.35
C GLN A 256 -8.44 4.42 -4.61
N PRO A 257 -8.00 3.15 -4.57
CA PRO A 257 -6.63 2.82 -4.92
C PRO A 257 -6.37 3.19 -6.38
N TYR A 258 -5.28 3.93 -6.61
CA TYR A 258 -4.84 4.26 -7.95
C TYR A 258 -3.40 3.82 -8.19
N ARG A 259 -3.06 3.64 -9.47
CA ARG A 259 -1.79 3.04 -9.88
C ARG A 259 -0.72 4.09 -10.13
N ALA A 260 0.35 4.02 -9.37
CA ALA A 260 1.52 4.85 -9.51
C ALA A 260 2.76 4.04 -9.97
N SER A 261 3.67 4.73 -10.65
CA SER A 261 5.00 4.20 -10.97
C SER A 261 5.99 4.57 -9.87
N VAL A 262 7.01 3.74 -9.65
CA VAL A 262 8.14 4.01 -8.71
C VAL A 262 8.69 5.42 -8.82
N ASN A 263 8.82 5.96 -10.04
CA ASN A 263 9.40 7.29 -10.27
C ASN A 263 8.65 8.43 -9.57
N HIS A 264 7.38 8.23 -9.24
CA HIS A 264 6.54 9.21 -8.54
C HIS A 264 6.43 8.92 -7.04
N LEU A 265 7.12 7.88 -6.55
CA LEU A 265 7.04 7.42 -5.16
C LEU A 265 8.38 7.58 -4.46
N VAL A 266 8.34 8.18 -3.29
CA VAL A 266 9.50 8.24 -2.39
C VAL A 266 9.14 7.47 -1.13
N ALA A 267 9.92 6.43 -0.81
CA ALA A 267 9.71 5.62 0.39
C ALA A 267 9.91 6.46 1.65
N ILE A 268 8.94 6.41 2.56
CA ILE A 268 9.07 6.96 3.89
C ILE A 268 9.55 5.83 4.82
N PRO A 269 10.65 6.03 5.54
CA PRO A 269 11.19 5.02 6.45
C PRO A 269 10.20 4.68 7.58
N PRO A 270 10.09 3.40 7.99
CA PRO A 270 9.19 3.00 9.06
C PRO A 270 9.64 3.57 10.42
N PRO A 271 8.73 3.64 11.41
CA PRO A 271 9.00 4.27 12.69
C PRO A 271 10.30 3.92 13.43
N PRO A 272 10.75 2.65 13.51
CA PRO A 272 11.97 2.30 14.22
C PRO A 272 13.25 2.76 13.51
N SER A 273 13.17 3.15 12.24
CA SER A 273 14.34 3.52 11.43
C SER A 273 14.69 5.01 11.45
N ASN A 274 13.94 5.84 12.20
CA ASN A 274 14.13 7.28 12.29
C ASN A 274 15.56 7.70 12.71
N LEU A 275 16.21 6.89 13.56
CA LEU A 275 17.54 7.18 14.11
C LEU A 275 18.68 6.94 13.11
N ALA A 276 18.44 6.17 12.05
CA ALA A 276 19.43 5.88 11.02
C ALA A 276 19.38 6.87 9.84
N LEU A 277 18.54 7.91 9.93
CA LEU A 277 18.38 8.88 8.85
C LEU A 277 19.51 9.91 8.84
N PRO A 278 19.91 10.43 7.65
CA PRO A 278 20.99 11.40 7.56
C PRO A 278 20.72 12.66 8.37
N ASP A 279 21.78 13.19 8.98
CA ASP A 279 21.74 14.46 9.70
C ASP A 279 21.28 15.61 8.79
N LEU A 280 20.51 16.54 9.35
CA LEU A 280 20.01 17.73 8.67
C LEU A 280 20.71 18.95 9.23
N LYS A 281 21.41 19.68 8.35
CA LYS A 281 22.02 20.97 8.69
C LYS A 281 20.96 22.05 8.66
N MET A 282 21.15 23.06 9.51
CA MET A 282 20.37 24.30 9.48
C MET A 282 20.47 24.98 8.10
N GLY A 283 19.37 25.59 7.65
CA GLY A 283 19.27 26.29 6.36
C GLY A 283 19.10 25.37 5.15
N LYS A 284 18.95 24.06 5.36
CA LYS A 284 18.72 23.12 4.25
C LYS A 284 17.26 23.12 3.83
N GLN A 285 17.01 23.21 2.52
CA GLN A 285 15.68 23.01 1.95
C GLN A 285 15.29 21.53 1.95
N VAL A 286 14.08 21.26 2.41
CA VAL A 286 13.51 19.93 2.59
C VAL A 286 12.03 19.94 2.22
N LEU A 287 11.49 18.77 1.96
CA LEU A 287 10.06 18.55 1.81
C LEU A 287 9.54 17.88 3.06
N ALA A 288 8.57 18.50 3.72
CA ALA A 288 8.06 18.04 4.98
C ALA A 288 6.53 17.97 4.98
N LEU A 289 6.00 16.97 5.70
CA LEU A 289 4.58 16.86 5.94
C LEU A 289 4.12 17.99 6.87
N TYR A 290 3.12 18.75 6.47
CA TYR A 290 2.57 19.80 7.33
C TYR A 290 1.75 19.17 8.48
N PRO A 291 1.99 19.56 9.74
CA PRO A 291 1.32 18.95 10.89
C PRO A 291 -0.22 18.99 10.79
N GLY A 292 -0.85 17.84 11.00
CA GLY A 292 -2.31 17.70 10.91
C GLY A 292 -2.86 17.56 9.49
N THR A 293 -1.99 17.43 8.48
CA THR A 293 -2.39 17.20 7.09
C THR A 293 -1.65 15.99 6.50
N THR A 294 -2.07 15.56 5.30
CA THR A 294 -1.40 14.54 4.50
C THR A 294 -0.56 15.13 3.36
N THR A 295 -0.32 16.44 3.35
CA THR A 295 0.34 17.14 2.24
C THR A 295 1.77 17.57 2.61
N PHE A 296 2.68 17.39 1.66
CA PHE A 296 4.07 17.78 1.79
C PHE A 296 4.30 19.16 1.17
N TYR A 297 4.99 20.01 1.92
CA TYR A 297 5.35 21.37 1.52
C TYR A 297 6.86 21.57 1.59
N LYS A 298 7.35 22.58 0.88
CA LYS A 298 8.73 23.05 1.01
C LYS A 298 8.92 23.69 2.36
N ALA A 299 10.04 23.36 2.99
CA ALA A 299 10.42 23.88 4.28
C ALA A 299 11.93 24.05 4.40
N GLU A 300 12.34 24.94 5.29
CA GLU A 300 13.72 25.18 5.67
C GLU A 300 13.98 24.65 7.09
N VAL A 301 15.11 23.98 7.28
CA VAL A 301 15.53 23.48 8.59
C VAL A 301 16.02 24.64 9.47
N VAL A 302 15.29 24.94 10.54
CA VAL A 302 15.61 26.06 11.46
C VAL A 302 16.61 25.65 12.52
N ALA A 303 16.56 24.41 13.01
CA ALA A 303 17.50 23.87 13.98
C ALA A 303 18.21 22.64 13.41
N PRO A 304 19.55 22.51 13.56
CA PRO A 304 20.25 21.34 13.10
C PRO A 304 19.74 20.10 13.85
N TRP A 305 19.44 19.04 13.10
CA TRP A 305 19.03 17.76 13.64
C TRP A 305 20.13 16.74 13.41
N SER A 306 20.65 16.16 14.50
CA SER A 306 21.56 15.02 14.47
C SER A 306 20.85 13.79 15.00
N GLY A 307 20.95 12.68 14.29
CA GLY A 307 20.33 11.42 14.67
C GLY A 307 20.97 10.87 15.94
N GLY A 308 20.35 11.16 17.09
CA GLY A 308 20.49 10.43 18.37
C GLY A 308 21.87 9.86 18.70
N LYS A 309 22.96 10.63 18.59
CA LYS A 309 24.20 10.29 19.31
C LYS A 309 24.03 10.44 20.83
N ASP A 310 23.05 11.24 21.24
CA ASP A 310 22.64 11.43 22.63
C ASP A 310 21.25 10.78 22.82
N GLY A 311 21.22 9.45 22.81
CA GLY A 311 20.00 8.67 22.91
C GLY A 311 19.33 8.80 24.27
N LYS A 312 18.26 9.61 24.38
CA LYS A 312 17.21 9.40 25.40
C LYS A 312 15.87 10.13 25.26
N ASP A 313 15.65 10.94 24.23
CA ASP A 313 14.54 11.91 24.31
C ASP A 313 13.59 11.88 23.10
N GLU A 314 12.28 11.95 23.33
CA GLU A 314 11.26 12.01 22.26
C GLU A 314 11.45 13.24 21.35
N THR A 315 12.09 14.28 21.87
CA THR A 315 12.50 15.49 21.14
C THR A 315 13.54 15.19 20.06
N ALA A 316 14.33 14.12 20.18
CA ALA A 316 15.29 13.70 19.16
C ALA A 316 14.62 13.12 17.90
N LYS A 317 13.31 12.89 17.91
CA LYS A 317 12.55 12.46 16.73
C LYS A 317 11.96 13.62 15.93
N MET A 318 11.91 14.82 16.51
CA MET A 318 11.31 16.00 15.89
C MET A 318 12.37 16.93 15.30
N VAL A 319 12.07 17.45 14.11
CA VAL A 319 12.88 18.45 13.41
C VAL A 319 12.08 19.75 13.40
N ARG A 320 12.74 20.85 13.76
CA ARG A 320 12.13 22.18 13.68
C ARG A 320 12.31 22.75 12.27
N LEU A 321 11.20 23.08 11.65
CA LEU A 321 11.12 23.52 10.27
C LEU A 321 10.31 24.81 10.16
N ARG A 322 10.65 25.61 9.18
CA ARG A 322 9.87 26.76 8.73
C ARG A 322 9.32 26.46 7.34
N PHE A 323 8.01 26.51 7.18
CA PHE A 323 7.36 26.22 5.91
C PHE A 323 7.39 27.45 4.97
N GLU A 324 7.53 27.20 3.67
CA GLU A 324 7.48 28.25 2.65
C GLU A 324 6.03 28.68 2.38
N GLY A 325 5.76 29.99 2.37
CA GLY A 325 4.44 30.55 2.10
C GLY A 325 3.55 30.79 3.33
N GLU A 326 4.08 30.63 4.54
CA GLU A 326 3.37 30.96 5.76
C GLU A 326 3.40 32.48 6.02
N ASP A 327 2.24 33.08 6.31
CA ASP A 327 2.07 34.54 6.47
C ASP A 327 2.89 35.12 7.64
N GLU A 328 3.25 34.27 8.61
CA GLU A 328 4.17 34.57 9.70
C GLU A 328 5.54 33.95 9.40
N ALA A 329 6.47 34.77 8.88
CA ALA A 329 7.81 34.34 8.42
C ALA A 329 8.71 33.70 9.50
N ASP A 330 8.30 33.74 10.77
CA ASP A 330 9.02 33.16 11.92
C ASP A 330 8.25 32.01 12.58
N ARG A 331 7.15 31.52 11.97
CA ARG A 331 6.42 30.38 12.51
C ARG A 331 7.22 29.10 12.35
N GLU A 332 7.66 28.57 13.49
CA GLU A 332 8.39 27.31 13.58
C GLU A 332 7.43 26.16 13.89
N MET A 333 7.55 25.07 13.14
CA MET A 333 6.76 23.85 13.34
C MET A 333 7.68 22.67 13.60
N SER A 334 7.27 21.79 14.51
CA SER A 334 8.00 20.56 14.82
C SER A 334 7.39 19.38 14.07
N VAL A 335 8.17 18.74 13.19
CA VAL A 335 7.74 17.62 12.34
C VAL A 335 8.60 16.39 12.62
N GLU A 336 8.03 15.18 12.62
CA GLU A 336 8.85 13.97 12.79
C GLU A 336 9.86 13.82 11.64
N ARG A 337 11.10 13.44 11.99
CA ARG A 337 12.20 13.29 11.03
C ARG A 337 11.87 12.39 9.85
N ARG A 338 11.02 11.37 10.00
CA ARG A 338 10.65 10.46 8.91
C ARG A 338 9.87 11.14 7.80
N TYR A 339 9.07 12.14 8.16
CA TYR A 339 8.29 12.92 7.21
C TYR A 339 9.10 14.08 6.61
N VAL A 340 10.39 14.19 6.94
CA VAL A 340 11.31 15.18 6.37
C VAL A 340 12.18 14.52 5.32
N LEU A 341 11.85 14.78 4.07
CA LEU A 341 12.50 14.22 2.89
C LEU A 341 13.42 15.26 2.25
N PRO A 342 14.58 14.85 1.72
CA PRO A 342 15.42 15.77 0.96
C PRO A 342 14.68 16.25 -0.30
N GLU A 343 14.74 17.55 -0.57
CA GLU A 343 14.43 18.08 -1.88
C GLU A 343 15.49 17.53 -2.86
N LYS A 344 15.03 16.94 -3.97
CA LYS A 344 15.86 16.13 -4.89
C LYS A 344 16.04 16.84 -6.21
#